data_AF-A0A2H0V4F0-F1
#
_entry.id   AF-A0A2H0V4F0-F1
#
_cell.length_a   1.000
_cell.length_b   1.000
_cell.length_c   1.000
_cell.angle_alpha   90.00
_cell.angle_beta   90.00
_cell.angle_gamma   90.00
#
_symmetry.space_group_name_H-M   'P 1'
#
loop_
_entity.id
_entity.type
_entity.pdbx_description
1 polymer ?
#
loop_
_entity_poly.entity_id
_entity_poly.type
_entity_poly.pdbx_seq_one_letter_code
_entity_poly.pdbx_strand_id
1 'polypeptide(L)'
;MSSFVTLSLSKHGVTLRQAQGDKKKYVIVENIHLFSLIVGGKIILGLLYKSMKITTKVQIIITIVFASLALIHIIWPTINVDSIFLILIILAIIPWIVPILKTLEFWGIKVEFQQRLDRVAKEINESGLVKEESNDKKNEYIFLDVAESDPRLSLAGLRIELEKSLKKLAEVNREDGFVESSRTSLARIMRQLSDNEILTHKEGAALADMIDTLNKAVHGEDIDYRATEWVLNIGPKVLNSINQKIEIAQKSR
;
A
#
# COMPACT_ATOMS: atom_id res chain seq x y z
N MET A 1 7.40 -22.15 22.42
CA MET A 1 8.42 -23.10 21.91
C MET A 1 8.44 -23.00 20.40
N SER A 2 9.48 -22.39 19.82
CA SER A 2 9.59 -22.16 18.38
C SER A 2 10.05 -23.44 17.68
N SER A 3 9.21 -23.99 16.81
CA SER A 3 9.58 -25.15 15.98
C SER A 3 10.52 -24.70 14.86
N PHE A 4 11.77 -25.15 14.90
CA PHE A 4 12.76 -24.90 13.84
C PHE A 4 12.62 -25.95 12.74
N VAL A 5 12.38 -25.50 11.50
CA VAL A 5 12.45 -26.34 10.29
C VAL A 5 13.85 -26.17 9.70
N THR A 6 14.63 -27.25 9.66
CA THR A 6 15.97 -27.23 9.04
C THR A 6 15.89 -27.66 7.58
N LEU A 7 16.38 -26.79 6.70
CA LEU A 7 16.52 -27.03 5.27
C LEU A 7 17.89 -27.65 5.00
N SER A 8 17.92 -28.88 4.48
CA SER A 8 19.15 -29.55 4.04
C SER A 8 19.12 -29.75 2.53
N LEU A 9 20.13 -29.23 1.83
CA LEU A 9 20.32 -29.39 0.39
C LEU A 9 21.25 -30.59 0.12
N SER A 10 20.78 -31.54 -0.68
CA SER A 10 21.55 -32.68 -1.18
C SER A 10 21.59 -32.64 -2.71
N LYS A 11 22.60 -33.27 -3.33
CA LYS A 11 22.69 -33.47 -4.80
C LYS A 11 21.44 -34.12 -5.42
N HIS A 12 20.56 -34.72 -4.61
CA HIS A 12 19.36 -35.43 -5.07
C HIS A 12 18.04 -34.77 -4.62
N GLY A 13 18.07 -33.51 -4.15
CA GLY A 13 16.86 -32.74 -3.81
C GLY A 13 16.87 -32.13 -2.42
N VAL A 14 15.78 -31.42 -2.11
CA VAL A 14 15.54 -30.72 -0.83
C VAL A 14 14.60 -31.53 0.04
N THR A 15 15.06 -31.92 1.22
CA THR A 15 14.22 -32.61 2.23
C THR A 15 13.94 -31.68 3.41
N LEU A 16 12.66 -31.41 3.67
CA LEU A 16 12.22 -30.75 4.89
C LEU A 16 12.13 -31.78 6.01
N ARG A 17 12.84 -31.56 7.12
CA ARG A 17 12.75 -32.41 8.30
C ARG A 17 12.14 -31.61 9.45
N GLN A 18 10.90 -31.92 9.78
CA GLN A 18 10.27 -31.43 11.01
C GLN A 18 10.64 -32.38 12.15
N ALA A 19 11.08 -31.84 13.28
CA ALA A 19 11.48 -32.62 14.45
C ALA A 19 10.26 -33.13 15.24
N GLN A 20 9.33 -33.85 14.59
CA GLN A 20 8.39 -34.74 15.27
C GLN A 20 7.88 -35.76 14.27
N GLY A 21 7.95 -37.03 14.67
CA GLY A 21 7.84 -38.20 13.80
C GLY A 21 6.58 -38.27 12.94
N ASP A 22 6.70 -37.89 11.67
CA ASP A 22 5.95 -38.54 10.60
C ASP A 22 6.67 -38.34 9.25
N LYS A 23 7.03 -39.44 8.58
CA LYS A 23 7.75 -39.41 7.29
C LYS A 23 6.75 -39.26 6.14
N LYS A 24 6.25 -38.04 5.90
CA LYS A 24 5.56 -37.75 4.63
C LYS A 24 6.60 -37.47 3.54
N LYS A 25 6.76 -38.43 2.60
CA LYS A 25 7.49 -38.22 1.34
C LYS A 25 6.67 -37.30 0.44
N TYR A 26 7.04 -36.03 0.37
CA TYR A 26 6.56 -35.16 -0.71
C TYR A 26 7.46 -35.37 -1.92
N VAL A 27 6.90 -35.94 -2.99
CA VAL A 27 7.56 -35.98 -4.30
C VAL A 27 7.45 -34.57 -4.88
N ILE A 28 8.50 -33.77 -4.76
CA ILE A 28 8.63 -32.51 -5.51
C ILE A 28 9.07 -32.89 -6.92
N VAL A 29 8.08 -33.05 -7.80
CA VAL A 29 8.26 -33.40 -9.21
C VAL A 29 8.83 -32.19 -9.98
N GLU A 30 9.95 -32.45 -10.65
CA GLU A 30 10.42 -31.82 -11.92
C GLU A 30 10.16 -30.33 -12.13
N ASN A 31 10.79 -29.43 -11.37
CA ASN A 31 11.02 -28.05 -11.87
C ASN A 31 12.14 -27.29 -11.15
N ILE A 32 13.15 -28.00 -10.63
CA ILE A 32 14.31 -27.37 -9.97
C ILE A 32 15.10 -26.49 -10.97
N HIS A 33 15.15 -26.86 -12.25
CA HIS A 33 15.76 -26.04 -13.30
C HIS A 33 15.00 -24.73 -13.54
N LEU A 34 13.67 -24.76 -13.58
CA LEU A 34 12.84 -23.56 -13.75
C LEU A 34 12.91 -22.64 -12.52
N PHE A 35 12.91 -23.21 -11.32
CA PHE A 35 13.04 -22.43 -10.08
C PHE A 35 14.43 -21.80 -9.94
N SER A 36 15.50 -22.53 -10.30
CA SER A 36 16.87 -22.01 -10.36
C SER A 36 17.02 -20.88 -11.39
N LEU A 37 16.35 -20.98 -12.54
CA LEU A 37 16.37 -19.95 -13.58
C LEU A 37 15.61 -18.68 -13.14
N ILE A 38 14.47 -18.83 -12.46
CA ILE A 38 13.66 -17.71 -11.95
C ILE A 38 14.35 -17.01 -10.78
N VAL A 39 14.92 -17.76 -9.83
CA VAL A 39 15.62 -17.19 -8.67
C VAL A 39 16.98 -16.61 -9.06
N GLY A 40 17.75 -17.34 -9.88
CA GLY A 40 19.01 -16.84 -10.45
C GLY A 40 18.79 -15.61 -11.33
N GLY A 41 17.73 -15.61 -12.15
CA GLY A 41 17.28 -14.47 -12.93
C GLY A 41 16.95 -13.26 -12.06
N LYS A 42 16.16 -13.42 -10.99
CA LYS A 42 15.83 -12.32 -10.07
C LYS A 42 17.05 -11.75 -9.35
N ILE A 43 18.02 -12.59 -8.97
CA ILE A 43 19.26 -12.15 -8.30
C ILE A 43 20.16 -11.41 -9.28
N ILE A 44 20.35 -11.94 -10.48
CA ILE A 44 21.17 -11.29 -11.53
C ILE A 44 20.50 -9.99 -11.99
N LEU A 45 19.18 -9.98 -12.18
CA LEU A 45 18.41 -8.79 -12.55
C LEU A 45 18.44 -7.74 -11.43
N GLY A 46 18.33 -8.16 -10.17
CA GLY A 46 18.44 -7.28 -9.00
C GLY A 46 19.83 -6.68 -8.82
N LEU A 47 20.89 -7.45 -9.09
CA LEU A 47 22.28 -6.98 -9.04
C LEU A 47 22.62 -6.05 -10.22
N LEU A 48 22.18 -6.37 -11.43
CA LEU A 48 22.30 -5.49 -12.60
C LEU A 48 21.54 -4.16 -12.39
N TYR A 49 20.33 -4.23 -11.84
CA TYR A 49 19.50 -3.06 -11.56
C TYR A 49 20.06 -2.17 -10.46
N LYS A 50 20.60 -2.77 -9.38
CA LYS A 50 21.20 -2.01 -8.26
C LYS A 50 22.54 -1.37 -8.64
N SER A 51 23.30 -1.98 -9.55
CA SER A 51 24.66 -1.53 -9.90
C SER A 51 24.72 -0.50 -11.03
N MET A 52 23.69 -0.34 -11.85
CA MET A 52 23.69 0.64 -12.93
C MET A 52 22.52 1.62 -12.78
N LYS A 53 22.84 2.87 -12.44
CA LYS A 53 22.00 4.02 -12.85
C LYS A 53 22.08 4.09 -14.37
N ILE A 54 21.34 3.23 -15.08
CA ILE A 54 21.25 3.24 -16.53
C ILE A 54 20.55 4.56 -16.89
N THR A 55 21.35 5.58 -17.20
CA THR A 55 20.84 6.85 -17.72
C THR A 55 20.38 6.64 -19.15
N THR A 56 19.48 7.49 -19.63
CA THR A 56 18.99 7.47 -21.02
C THR A 56 20.13 7.45 -22.04
N LYS A 57 21.27 8.07 -21.71
CA LYS A 57 22.49 8.05 -22.52
C LYS A 57 23.08 6.65 -22.69
N VAL A 58 23.12 5.85 -21.63
CA VAL A 58 23.60 4.47 -21.68
C VAL A 58 22.63 3.58 -22.45
N GLN A 59 21.31 3.77 -22.30
CA GLN A 59 20.29 3.05 -23.09
C GLN A 59 20.46 3.31 -24.59
N ILE A 60 20.66 4.58 -24.95
CA ILE A 60 20.89 5.01 -26.33
C ILE A 60 22.17 4.39 -26.89
N ILE A 61 23.28 4.42 -26.14
CA ILE A 61 24.56 3.81 -26.58
C ILE A 61 24.39 2.31 -26.81
N ILE A 62 23.78 1.58 -25.87
CA ILE A 62 23.52 0.14 -26.02
C ILE A 62 22.66 -0.11 -27.26
N THR A 63 21.57 0.64 -27.43
CA THR A 63 20.66 0.49 -28.59
C THR A 63 21.39 0.76 -29.90
N ILE A 64 22.20 1.81 -29.99
CA ILE A 64 22.99 2.15 -31.18
C ILE A 64 24.00 1.05 -31.50
N VAL A 65 24.69 0.50 -30.50
CA VAL A 65 25.68 -0.57 -30.69
C VAL A 65 25.01 -1.83 -31.26
N PHE A 66 23.92 -2.28 -30.63
CA PHE A 66 23.20 -3.47 -31.11
C PHE A 66 22.49 -3.25 -32.45
N ALA A 67 21.92 -2.06 -32.69
CA ALA A 67 21.32 -1.70 -33.97
C ALA A 67 22.37 -1.63 -35.10
N SER A 68 23.57 -1.12 -34.81
CA SER A 68 24.68 -1.08 -35.78
C SER A 68 25.18 -2.48 -36.10
N LEU A 69 25.30 -3.36 -35.10
CA LEU A 69 25.63 -4.78 -35.31
C LEU A 69 24.58 -5.49 -36.18
N ALA A 70 23.29 -5.20 -35.94
CA ALA A 70 22.20 -5.70 -36.77
C ALA A 70 22.27 -5.15 -38.22
N LEU A 71 22.61 -3.88 -38.40
CA LEU A 71 22.72 -3.27 -39.73
C LEU A 71 23.91 -3.80 -40.53
N ILE A 72 25.06 -4.03 -39.86
CA ILE A 72 26.24 -4.67 -40.44
C ILE A 72 25.90 -6.08 -40.94
N HIS A 73 25.10 -6.82 -40.17
CA HIS A 73 24.60 -8.15 -40.55
C HIS A 73 23.71 -8.11 -41.80
N ILE A 74 22.93 -7.04 -41.99
CA ILE A 74 22.06 -6.87 -43.17
C ILE A 74 22.87 -6.56 -44.44
N ILE A 75 23.96 -5.79 -44.32
CA ILE A 75 24.76 -5.33 -45.48
C ILE A 75 25.71 -6.42 -46.01
N TRP A 76 26.06 -7.43 -45.19
CA TRP A 76 26.79 -8.62 -45.64
C TRP A 76 25.85 -9.80 -45.91
N PRO A 77 25.39 -10.00 -47.17
CA PRO A 77 24.39 -11.03 -47.51
C PRO A 77 24.90 -12.48 -47.40
N THR A 78 26.16 -12.68 -47.02
CA THR A 78 26.74 -14.00 -46.73
C THR A 78 26.36 -14.54 -45.34
N ILE A 79 25.72 -13.73 -44.49
CA ILE A 79 25.30 -14.14 -43.15
C ILE A 79 23.77 -14.35 -43.16
N ASN A 80 23.33 -15.59 -42.95
CA ASN A 80 21.92 -15.90 -42.83
C ASN A 80 21.31 -15.11 -41.67
N VAL A 81 20.01 -14.80 -41.74
CA VAL A 81 19.28 -14.27 -40.59
C VAL A 81 19.19 -15.39 -39.55
N ASP A 82 20.25 -15.50 -38.75
CA ASP A 82 20.44 -16.54 -37.75
C ASP A 82 19.78 -16.15 -36.42
N SER A 83 19.57 -17.14 -35.55
CA SER A 83 19.12 -16.95 -34.17
C SER A 83 19.94 -15.91 -33.40
N ILE A 84 21.20 -15.70 -33.79
CA ILE A 84 22.10 -14.67 -33.23
C ILE A 84 21.54 -13.26 -33.49
N PHE A 85 21.08 -12.97 -34.71
CA PHE A 85 20.49 -11.67 -35.06
C PHE A 85 19.22 -11.39 -34.24
N LEU A 86 18.37 -12.41 -34.05
CA LEU A 86 17.17 -12.30 -33.20
C LEU A 86 17.52 -12.01 -31.74
N ILE A 87 18.55 -12.68 -31.20
CA ILE A 87 19.03 -12.45 -29.83
C ILE A 87 19.55 -11.01 -29.66
N LEU A 88 20.31 -10.49 -30.64
CA LEU A 88 20.84 -9.11 -30.60
C LEU A 88 19.71 -8.06 -30.58
N ILE A 89 18.65 -8.27 -31.36
CA ILE A 89 17.47 -7.38 -31.35
C ILE A 89 16.77 -7.43 -29.99
N ILE A 90 16.55 -8.62 -29.42
CA ILE A 90 15.92 -8.75 -28.10
C ILE A 90 16.75 -8.02 -27.03
N LEU A 91 18.08 -8.21 -27.03
CA LEU A 91 19.00 -7.53 -26.12
C LEU A 91 18.98 -6.01 -26.29
N ALA A 92 18.80 -5.49 -27.51
CA ALA A 92 18.68 -4.06 -27.77
C ALA A 92 17.42 -3.43 -27.15
N ILE A 93 16.34 -4.22 -27.02
CA ILE A 93 15.04 -3.76 -26.52
C ILE A 93 14.97 -3.82 -24.98
N ILE A 94 15.70 -4.74 -24.33
CA ILE A 94 15.68 -4.93 -22.86
C ILE A 94 15.87 -3.61 -22.07
N PRO A 95 16.84 -2.72 -22.40
CA PRO A 95 17.04 -1.46 -21.67
C PRO A 95 15.82 -0.54 -21.66
N TRP A 96 14.92 -0.68 -22.65
CA TRP A 96 13.68 0.11 -22.78
C TRP A 96 12.49 -0.53 -22.05
N ILE A 97 12.52 -1.83 -21.77
CA ILE A 97 11.45 -2.52 -21.02
C ILE A 97 11.53 -2.20 -19.52
N VAL A 98 12.75 -2.13 -18.98
CA VAL A 98 13.00 -1.84 -17.54
C VAL A 98 12.26 -0.59 -17.04
N PRO A 99 12.32 0.58 -17.70
CA PRO A 99 11.59 1.76 -17.23
C PRO A 99 10.07 1.59 -17.30
N ILE A 100 9.53 0.79 -18.22
CA ILE A 100 8.08 0.52 -18.34
C ILE A 100 7.59 -0.31 -17.14
N LEU A 101 8.36 -1.32 -16.71
CA LEU A 101 8.03 -2.12 -15.53
C LEU A 101 7.96 -1.26 -14.26
N LYS A 102 8.84 -0.26 -14.13
CA LYS A 102 8.81 0.68 -13.01
C LYS A 102 7.54 1.54 -13.00
N THR A 103 7.04 1.92 -14.17
CA THR A 103 5.74 2.61 -14.28
C THR A 103 4.59 1.72 -13.84
N LEU A 104 4.65 0.41 -14.09
CA LEU A 104 3.63 -0.54 -13.61
C LEU A 104 3.64 -0.67 -12.08
N GLU A 105 4.81 -0.72 -11.43
CA GLU A 105 4.90 -0.75 -9.96
C GLU A 105 4.24 0.48 -9.32
N PHE A 106 4.49 1.66 -9.89
CA PHE A 106 3.89 2.92 -9.45
C PHE A 106 2.36 2.94 -9.65
N TRP A 107 1.87 2.39 -10.75
CA TRP A 107 0.44 2.20 -10.96
C TRP A 107 -0.18 1.19 -9.99
N GLY A 108 0.55 0.12 -9.65
CA GLY A 108 0.13 -0.87 -8.66
C GLY A 108 -0.09 -0.24 -7.28
N ILE A 109 0.86 0.55 -6.80
CA ILE A 109 0.76 1.27 -5.51
C ILE A 109 -0.44 2.21 -5.49
N LYS A 110 -0.66 2.98 -6.57
CA LYS A 110 -1.83 3.86 -6.69
C LYS A 110 -3.14 3.10 -6.60
N VAL A 111 -3.28 2.00 -7.36
CA VAL A 111 -4.49 1.18 -7.37
C VAL A 111 -4.75 0.54 -6.01
N GLU A 112 -3.71 0.06 -5.32
CA GLU A 112 -3.82 -0.51 -3.98
C GLU A 112 -4.33 0.52 -2.95
N PHE A 113 -3.83 1.76 -3.00
CA PHE A 113 -4.32 2.83 -2.13
C PHE A 113 -5.79 3.16 -2.41
N GLN A 114 -6.19 3.22 -3.69
CA GLN A 114 -7.60 3.45 -4.04
C GLN A 114 -8.53 2.35 -3.54
N GLN A 115 -8.14 1.09 -3.74
CA GLN A 115 -8.92 -0.04 -3.24
C GLN A 115 -9.05 -0.01 -1.72
N ARG A 116 -8.03 0.49 -1.01
CA ARG A 116 -8.09 0.70 0.44
C ARG A 116 -9.06 1.81 0.81
N LEU A 117 -9.02 2.97 0.14
CA LEU A 117 -9.98 4.06 0.38
C LEU A 117 -11.42 3.60 0.13
N ASP A 118 -11.68 2.89 -0.96
CA ASP A 118 -13.00 2.35 -1.30
C ASP A 118 -13.48 1.35 -0.24
N ARG A 119 -12.57 0.48 0.26
CA ARG A 119 -12.87 -0.45 1.35
C ARG A 119 -13.23 0.27 2.65
N VAL A 120 -12.42 1.25 3.06
CA VAL A 120 -12.67 2.04 4.27
C VAL A 120 -13.99 2.80 4.14
N ALA A 121 -14.28 3.40 2.99
CA ALA A 121 -15.55 4.08 2.76
C ALA A 121 -16.75 3.14 2.96
N LYS A 122 -16.63 1.92 2.44
CA LYS A 122 -17.66 0.88 2.61
C LYS A 122 -17.82 0.48 4.07
N GLU A 123 -16.73 0.20 4.78
CA GLU A 123 -16.74 -0.17 6.20
C GLU A 123 -17.32 0.94 7.07
N ILE A 124 -16.99 2.21 6.80
CA ILE A 124 -17.54 3.38 7.49
C ILE A 124 -19.05 3.46 7.29
N ASN A 125 -19.54 3.31 6.06
CA ASN A 125 -20.97 3.33 5.77
C ASN A 125 -21.72 2.15 6.42
N GLU A 126 -21.13 0.96 6.43
CA GLU A 126 -21.72 -0.25 7.02
C GLU A 126 -21.61 -0.29 8.56
N SER A 127 -20.70 0.49 9.15
CA SER A 127 -20.47 0.50 10.60
C SER A 127 -21.60 1.16 11.40
N GLY A 128 -22.47 1.93 10.73
CA GLY A 128 -23.47 2.78 11.37
C GLY A 128 -22.91 4.12 11.88
N LEU A 129 -21.61 4.39 11.65
CA LEU A 129 -20.97 5.65 12.02
C LEU A 129 -21.55 6.81 11.22
N VAL A 130 -21.72 6.65 9.91
CA VAL A 130 -22.33 7.67 9.05
C VAL A 130 -23.80 7.33 8.84
N LYS A 131 -24.71 8.24 9.23
CA LYS A 131 -26.15 8.12 8.97
C LYS A 131 -26.53 9.07 7.84
N GLU A 132 -27.34 8.60 6.88
CA GLU A 132 -27.72 9.40 5.69
C GLU A 132 -28.48 10.68 6.03
N GLU A 133 -29.10 10.76 7.21
CA GLU A 133 -29.93 11.90 7.66
C GLU A 133 -29.21 12.86 8.62
N SER A 134 -27.87 12.80 8.74
CA SER A 134 -27.16 13.73 9.62
C SER A 134 -27.26 15.15 9.06
N ASN A 135 -28.25 15.89 9.57
CA ASN A 135 -28.53 17.30 9.31
C ASN A 135 -27.23 18.09 9.15
N ASP A 136 -27.03 18.66 7.96
CA ASP A 136 -25.85 19.38 7.49
C ASP A 136 -25.54 20.60 8.37
N LYS A 137 -25.04 20.38 9.59
CA LYS A 137 -24.09 21.33 10.16
C LYS A 137 -22.84 21.19 9.30
N LYS A 138 -22.79 22.02 8.25
CA LYS A 138 -21.63 22.19 7.40
C LYS A 138 -20.54 22.85 8.24
N ASN A 139 -19.89 22.06 9.11
CA ASN A 139 -18.61 22.45 9.67
C ASN A 139 -17.67 22.54 8.47
N GLU A 140 -17.37 23.75 8.04
CA GLU A 140 -16.42 24.00 6.97
C GLU A 140 -15.03 23.72 7.55
N TYR A 141 -14.55 22.50 7.33
CA TYR A 141 -13.25 22.08 7.81
C TYR A 141 -12.16 22.63 6.89
N ILE A 142 -11.11 23.22 7.49
CA ILE A 142 -9.98 23.85 6.78
C ILE A 142 -9.30 22.88 5.79
N PHE A 143 -9.28 21.58 6.08
CA PHE A 143 -8.66 20.60 5.19
C PHE A 143 -9.39 20.47 3.84
N LEU A 144 -10.65 20.91 3.74
CA LEU A 144 -11.42 20.88 2.49
C LEU A 144 -10.92 21.93 1.50
N ASP A 145 -10.46 23.08 1.98
CA ASP A 145 -9.99 24.20 1.14
C ASP A 145 -8.77 23.83 0.29
N VAL A 146 -7.99 22.86 0.75
CA VAL A 146 -6.78 22.37 0.08
C VAL A 146 -7.00 21.04 -0.65
N ALA A 147 -8.20 20.47 -0.63
CA ALA A 147 -8.45 19.14 -1.18
C ALA A 147 -8.18 19.03 -2.69
N GLU A 148 -8.49 20.09 -3.44
CA GLU A 148 -8.27 20.15 -4.90
C GLU A 148 -6.82 20.49 -5.26
N SER A 149 -6.15 21.32 -4.44
CA SER A 149 -4.79 21.81 -4.72
C SER A 149 -3.70 20.88 -4.19
N ASP A 150 -3.90 20.31 -3.00
CA ASP A 150 -3.01 19.34 -2.36
C ASP A 150 -3.82 18.27 -1.59
N PRO A 151 -4.18 17.16 -2.26
CA PRO A 151 -4.90 16.07 -1.63
C PRO A 151 -4.14 15.42 -0.47
N ARG A 152 -2.80 15.44 -0.49
CA ARG A 152 -2.00 14.89 0.60
C ARG A 152 -2.15 15.73 1.86
N LEU A 153 -2.04 17.05 1.71
CA LEU A 153 -2.25 17.99 2.80
C LEU A 153 -3.68 17.90 3.34
N SER A 154 -4.66 17.71 2.46
CA SER A 154 -6.06 17.52 2.84
C SER A 154 -6.28 16.25 3.67
N LEU A 155 -5.72 15.10 3.25
CA LEU A 155 -5.76 13.84 4.02
C LEU A 155 -5.05 13.97 5.37
N ALA A 156 -3.91 14.68 5.40
CA ALA A 156 -3.20 14.98 6.65
C ALA A 156 -4.06 15.85 7.58
N GLY A 157 -4.71 16.87 7.04
CA GLY A 157 -5.64 17.74 7.76
C GLY A 157 -6.82 16.96 8.33
N LEU A 158 -7.44 16.08 7.53
CA LEU A 158 -8.52 15.20 7.98
C LEU A 158 -8.06 14.29 9.13
N ARG A 159 -6.86 13.70 9.05
CA ARG A 159 -6.30 12.89 10.16
C ARG A 159 -6.17 13.69 11.44
N ILE A 160 -5.68 14.93 11.34
CA ILE A 160 -5.51 15.82 12.50
C ILE A 160 -6.87 16.16 13.12
N GLU A 161 -7.86 16.50 12.31
CA GLU A 161 -9.21 16.81 12.80
C GLU A 161 -9.87 15.58 13.44
N LEU A 162 -9.70 14.38 12.87
CA LEU A 162 -10.18 13.14 13.49
C LEU A 162 -9.56 12.90 14.86
N GLU A 163 -8.24 13.05 14.97
CA GLU A 163 -7.54 12.88 16.25
C GLU A 163 -8.04 13.88 17.30
N LYS A 164 -8.21 15.16 16.92
CA LYS A 164 -8.75 16.20 17.79
C LYS A 164 -10.18 15.86 18.25
N SER A 165 -11.06 15.47 17.33
CA SER A 165 -12.45 15.14 17.65
C SER A 165 -12.54 13.88 18.53
N LEU A 166 -11.74 12.84 18.28
CA LEU A 166 -11.73 11.63 19.12
C LEU A 166 -11.18 11.90 20.52
N LYS A 167 -10.12 12.71 20.64
CA LYS A 167 -9.64 13.22 21.94
C LYS A 167 -10.75 13.97 22.66
N LYS A 168 -11.44 14.88 21.97
CA LYS A 168 -12.53 15.65 22.57
C LYS A 168 -13.70 14.77 22.99
N LEU A 169 -14.07 13.77 22.20
CA LEU A 169 -15.12 12.80 22.54
C LEU A 169 -14.78 12.03 23.82
N ALA A 170 -13.53 11.58 23.95
CA ALA A 170 -13.06 10.97 25.19
C ALA A 170 -13.09 11.95 26.38
N GLU A 171 -12.78 13.23 26.16
CA GLU A 171 -12.83 14.26 27.21
C GLU A 171 -14.22 14.54 27.76
N VAL A 172 -15.21 14.63 26.87
CA VAL A 172 -16.59 14.92 27.28
C VAL A 172 -17.30 13.71 27.87
N ASN A 173 -16.77 12.50 27.65
CA ASN A 173 -17.27 11.26 28.25
C ASN A 173 -16.36 10.77 29.39
N ARG A 174 -15.52 11.63 29.97
CA ARG A 174 -14.73 11.26 31.14
C ARG A 174 -15.66 10.95 32.32
N GLU A 175 -15.74 9.67 32.69
CA GLU A 175 -16.07 9.20 34.03
C GLU A 175 -14.79 8.87 34.80
N ASP A 176 -14.88 8.73 36.13
CA ASP A 176 -13.75 8.39 37.01
C ASP A 176 -13.03 7.12 36.50
N GLY A 177 -11.85 7.29 35.89
CA GLY A 177 -11.09 6.22 35.23
C GLY A 177 -10.52 6.60 33.86
N PHE A 178 -11.01 7.66 33.21
CA PHE A 178 -10.41 8.18 31.97
C PHE A 178 -9.08 8.92 32.26
N VAL A 179 -7.97 8.38 31.76
CA VAL A 179 -6.67 9.06 31.80
C VAL A 179 -6.66 10.26 30.86
N GLU A 180 -5.98 11.32 31.31
CA GLU A 180 -5.93 12.62 30.66
C GLU A 180 -5.62 12.54 29.16
N SER A 181 -6.56 13.02 28.33
CA SER A 181 -6.56 12.83 26.87
C SER A 181 -5.36 13.47 26.16
N SER A 182 -4.82 14.55 26.74
CA SER A 182 -3.76 15.36 26.12
C SER A 182 -2.43 14.63 25.96
N ARG A 183 -2.18 13.58 26.73
CA ARG A 183 -0.94 12.76 26.70
C ARG A 183 -1.16 11.32 26.25
N THR A 184 -2.39 10.97 25.89
CA THR A 184 -2.76 9.58 25.59
C THR A 184 -2.68 9.32 24.08
N SER A 185 -2.15 8.16 23.69
CA SER A 185 -2.07 7.77 22.27
C SER A 185 -3.48 7.55 21.69
N LEU A 186 -3.65 7.85 20.40
CA LEU A 186 -4.93 7.67 19.70
C LEU A 186 -5.46 6.22 19.81
N ALA A 187 -4.57 5.22 19.75
CA ALA A 187 -4.93 3.82 19.93
C ALA A 187 -5.56 3.54 21.31
N ARG A 188 -5.03 4.15 22.37
CA ARG A 188 -5.59 4.00 23.72
C ARG A 188 -6.93 4.73 23.86
N ILE A 189 -7.08 5.89 23.24
CA ILE A 189 -8.35 6.63 23.19
C ILE A 189 -9.42 5.79 22.47
N MET A 190 -9.10 5.25 21.30
CA MET A 190 -10.01 4.40 20.53
C MET A 190 -10.45 3.16 21.32
N ARG A 191 -9.50 2.53 22.03
CA ARG A 191 -9.80 1.42 22.92
C ARG A 191 -10.74 1.82 24.04
N GLN A 192 -10.47 2.92 24.73
CA GLN A 192 -11.34 3.41 25.81
C GLN A 192 -12.74 3.77 25.31
N LEU A 193 -12.85 4.45 24.16
CA LEU A 193 -14.15 4.77 23.56
C LEU A 193 -14.96 3.52 23.19
N SER A 194 -14.27 2.44 22.79
CA SER A 194 -14.91 1.15 22.48
C SER A 194 -15.27 0.37 23.75
N ASP A 195 -14.37 0.31 24.73
CA ASP A 195 -14.55 -0.39 26.00
C ASP A 195 -15.71 0.20 26.83
N ASN A 196 -15.99 1.50 26.67
CA ASN A 196 -17.11 2.20 27.32
C ASN A 196 -18.35 2.31 26.42
N GLU A 197 -18.40 1.56 25.30
CA GLU A 197 -19.54 1.51 24.37
C GLU A 197 -19.96 2.87 23.75
N ILE A 198 -19.12 3.90 23.83
CA ILE A 198 -19.32 5.20 23.17
C ILE A 198 -19.18 5.04 21.65
N LEU A 199 -18.24 4.20 21.24
CA LEU A 199 -18.12 3.67 19.90
C LEU A 199 -18.51 2.19 19.93
N THR A 200 -19.37 1.77 19.02
CA THR A 200 -19.62 0.34 18.82
C THR A 200 -18.36 -0.34 18.29
N HIS A 201 -18.24 -1.65 18.47
CA HIS A 201 -17.12 -2.41 17.91
C HIS A 201 -16.94 -2.18 16.39
N LYS A 202 -18.04 -2.05 15.64
CA LYS A 202 -17.99 -1.80 14.19
C LYS A 202 -17.50 -0.38 13.88
N GLU A 203 -17.99 0.62 14.60
CA GLU A 203 -17.52 2.02 14.46
C GLU A 203 -16.03 2.14 14.80
N GLY A 204 -15.60 1.51 15.89
CA GLY A 204 -14.21 1.51 16.34
C GLY A 204 -13.26 0.86 15.34
N ALA A 205 -13.65 -0.29 14.77
CA ALA A 205 -12.88 -0.97 13.73
C ALA A 205 -12.76 -0.12 12.45
N ALA A 206 -13.88 0.39 11.93
CA ALA A 206 -13.88 1.22 10.72
C ALA A 206 -13.05 2.50 10.88
N LEU A 207 -13.10 3.14 12.06
CA LEU A 207 -12.25 4.30 12.38
C LEU A 207 -10.77 3.93 12.46
N ALA A 208 -10.42 2.76 13.00
CA ALA A 208 -9.04 2.30 13.04
C ALA A 208 -8.47 2.08 11.63
N ASP A 209 -9.26 1.47 10.74
CA ASP A 209 -8.87 1.26 9.34
C ASP A 209 -8.78 2.58 8.56
N MET A 210 -9.66 3.54 8.84
CA MET A 210 -9.57 4.91 8.32
C MET A 210 -8.29 5.60 8.77
N ILE A 211 -7.96 5.55 10.07
CA ILE A 211 -6.74 6.16 10.62
C ILE A 211 -5.48 5.55 10.02
N ASP A 212 -5.41 4.22 9.87
CA ASP A 212 -4.28 3.53 9.21
C ASP A 212 -4.11 4.01 7.77
N THR A 213 -5.21 4.11 7.02
CA THR A 213 -5.21 4.58 5.63
C THR A 213 -4.75 6.03 5.51
N LEU A 214 -5.23 6.91 6.39
CA LEU A 214 -4.79 8.30 6.45
C LEU A 214 -3.33 8.44 6.89
N ASN A 215 -2.84 7.56 7.78
CA ASN A 215 -1.44 7.57 8.19
C ASN A 215 -0.50 7.23 7.02
N LYS A 216 -0.89 6.26 6.19
CA LYS A 216 -0.16 5.90 4.96
C LYS A 216 -0.09 7.04 3.95
N ALA A 217 -1.20 7.76 3.79
CA ALA A 217 -1.27 8.94 2.93
C ALA A 217 -0.22 10.01 3.32
N VAL A 218 -0.04 10.24 4.63
CA VAL A 218 0.94 11.19 5.17
C VAL A 218 2.39 10.75 4.93
N HIS A 219 2.65 9.44 4.87
CA HIS A 219 4.00 8.89 4.69
C HIS A 219 4.46 8.79 3.22
N GLY A 220 3.70 9.39 2.29
CA GLY A 220 4.17 9.61 0.92
C GLY A 220 3.74 8.55 -0.08
N GLU A 221 2.66 7.81 0.18
CA GLU A 221 2.00 7.04 -0.87
C GLU A 221 1.56 7.97 -2.03
N ASP A 222 1.60 7.45 -3.26
CA ASP A 222 1.19 8.22 -4.42
C ASP A 222 -0.32 8.36 -4.47
N ILE A 223 -0.77 9.58 -4.16
CA ILE A 223 -2.17 9.95 -4.02
C ILE A 223 -2.65 10.52 -5.37
N ASP A 224 -3.84 10.14 -5.80
CA ASP A 224 -4.47 10.63 -7.02
C ASP A 224 -5.70 11.51 -6.72
N TYR A 225 -6.38 11.97 -7.77
CA TYR A 225 -7.59 12.80 -7.68
C TYR A 225 -8.79 12.12 -6.98
N ARG A 226 -8.91 10.80 -7.01
CA ARG A 226 -10.02 10.09 -6.33
C ARG A 226 -9.90 10.18 -4.81
N ALA A 227 -8.69 10.39 -4.30
CA ALA A 227 -8.51 10.67 -2.88
C ALA A 227 -9.11 12.03 -2.47
N THR A 228 -9.11 13.03 -3.37
CA THR A 228 -9.83 14.30 -3.18
C THR A 228 -11.33 14.03 -3.04
N GLU A 229 -11.91 13.29 -3.97
CA GLU A 229 -13.34 12.92 -3.93
C GLU A 229 -13.68 12.19 -2.62
N TRP A 230 -12.83 11.25 -2.21
CA TRP A 230 -13.00 10.53 -0.95
C TRP A 230 -12.99 11.46 0.26
N VAL A 231 -12.04 12.41 0.35
CA VAL A 231 -11.97 13.37 1.47
C VAL A 231 -13.20 14.25 1.49
N LEU A 232 -13.62 14.78 0.34
CA LEU A 232 -14.80 15.65 0.24
C LEU A 232 -16.10 14.94 0.65
N ASN A 233 -16.21 13.63 0.33
CA ASN A 233 -17.45 12.87 0.53
C ASN A 233 -17.52 12.13 1.88
N ILE A 234 -16.42 11.55 2.36
CA ILE A 234 -16.39 10.71 3.57
C ILE A 234 -15.89 11.50 4.77
N GLY A 235 -14.87 12.34 4.60
CA GLY A 235 -14.22 13.07 5.70
C GLY A 235 -15.20 13.88 6.57
N PRO A 236 -15.96 14.82 5.99
CA PRO A 236 -16.95 15.60 6.73
C PRO A 236 -18.02 14.75 7.41
N LYS A 237 -18.50 13.67 6.76
CA LYS A 237 -19.55 12.81 7.30
C LYS A 237 -19.10 12.11 8.58
N VAL A 238 -17.89 11.57 8.58
CA VAL A 238 -17.30 10.92 9.76
C VAL A 238 -17.10 11.93 10.89
N LEU A 239 -16.53 13.10 10.59
CA LEU A 239 -16.30 14.13 11.60
C LEU A 239 -17.60 14.68 12.18
N ASN A 240 -18.62 14.89 11.34
CA ASN A 240 -19.93 15.33 11.80
C ASN A 240 -20.58 14.29 12.72
N SER A 241 -20.46 12.99 12.43
CA SER A 241 -20.95 11.94 13.32
C SER A 241 -20.26 11.96 14.70
N ILE A 242 -18.93 12.08 14.71
CA ILE A 242 -18.17 12.18 15.97
C ILE A 242 -18.57 13.44 16.74
N ASN A 243 -18.69 14.58 16.04
CA ASN A 243 -19.10 15.85 16.63
C ASN A 243 -20.54 15.80 17.18
N GLN A 244 -21.45 15.07 16.53
CA GLN A 244 -22.79 14.83 17.06
C GLN A 244 -22.75 14.03 18.37
N LYS A 245 -21.92 12.97 18.46
CA LYS A 245 -21.71 12.23 19.72
C LYS A 245 -21.15 13.15 20.82
N ILE A 246 -20.25 14.08 20.49
CA ILE A 246 -19.73 15.09 21.43
C ILE A 246 -20.86 16.00 21.92
N GLU A 247 -21.67 16.55 21.01
CA GLU A 247 -22.79 17.43 21.35
C GLU A 247 -23.82 16.73 22.26
N ILE A 248 -24.13 15.46 21.99
CA ILE A 248 -25.05 14.65 22.81
C ILE A 248 -24.48 14.44 24.22
N ALA A 249 -23.20 14.06 24.33
CA ALA A 249 -22.54 13.87 25.62
C ALA A 249 -22.49 15.17 26.44
N GLN A 250 -22.27 16.32 25.79
CA GLN A 250 -22.27 17.62 26.45
C GLN A 250 -23.65 18.04 26.97
N LYS A 251 -24.73 17.71 26.25
CA LYS A 251 -26.10 18.02 26.67
C LYS A 251 -26.63 17.12 27.78
N SER A 252 -26.02 15.95 27.98
CA SER A 252 -26.43 14.95 28.97
C SER A 252 -25.77 15.15 30.34
N ARG A 253 -24.92 16.16 30.48
CA ARG A 253 -24.29 16.62 31.73
C ARG A 253 -25.01 17.85 32.26
#